data_AF-A0AAU7JEU8-F1
#
_entry.id   AF-A0AAU7JEU8-F1
#
_cell.length_a   1.000
_cell.length_b   1.000
_cell.length_c   1.000
_cell.angle_alpha   90.00
_cell.angle_beta   90.00
_cell.angle_gamma   90.00
#
_symmetry.space_group_name_H-M   'P 1'
#
loop_
_entity.id
_entity.type
_entity.pdbx_description
1 polymer ?
#
loop_
_entity_poly.entity_id
_entity_poly.type
_entity_poly.pdbx_seq_one_letter_code
_entity_poly.pdbx_strand_id
1 'polypeptide(L)'
;MSAGAAADGPASPLDAGARTAAPQAPDNVYVADRLDETADLLQLQDANPFRVRAYRNAARTIRRHGVPVAEMISKGPPLTDLPGIGEDLAGKIAECAMTGAHALLRELRQGVPPFVVELLDIPGIGPKRAIALWRDLGVRTREQLRRAALEGRIAGASGLGRAAQDAVAAMLAKAPTTPSRVPIPLAAPVARALEVHLRAAAGVEQVTVAGSFRRGRETVGDLDVLATAAKGDACIERFCAFPDITRVAARGDTKATVVLRSGMQVDLRVVAPNAYGSALQYFTGSKAHSIALRRIAQRRGLKLNEYGVFRDGQRIAGETEESVYAAIGLPLIPPELRENRGEIEAALAGRLPALVRAADLRGDLHVHCALDDAALAEAFCQAAASRGWTYLGLVDQASRLVSANGGEPAALERALKRIPAELRGVRVLRVVECDITPEGALALPETLRQAADVVIAAVHSRFDLSRDEQTRRTLRALQDPALRILAQPSRRLVVRDAPYDVDMGQVIRGAAAAGVAVEISADPARLDIGDLDSRLAREAGVPVSLSCEATSPEDLADLNFALLQARRGWLEARHVLNARPWPELVSWLRGAARGRPVSAPA
;
A
#
# COMPACT_ATOMS: atom_id res chain seq x y z
N MET A 1 -81.76 -5.33 17.26
CA MET A 1 -82.16 -4.23 16.36
C MET A 1 -81.06 -3.18 16.36
N SER A 2 -80.71 -2.71 15.16
CA SER A 2 -79.79 -1.61 14.73
C SER A 2 -78.37 -1.55 15.33
N ALA A 3 -77.28 -1.70 14.58
CA ALA A 3 -76.82 -0.98 13.37
C ALA A 3 -76.25 0.42 13.66
N GLY A 4 -75.02 0.65 13.18
CA GLY A 4 -74.36 1.95 13.13
C GLY A 4 -72.89 1.83 12.69
N ALA A 5 -72.66 1.89 11.37
CA ALA A 5 -71.38 1.74 10.69
C ALA A 5 -70.63 3.07 10.50
N ALA A 6 -69.30 3.00 10.38
CA ALA A 6 -68.40 3.84 9.55
C ALA A 6 -66.95 3.38 9.81
N ALA A 7 -65.99 3.32 8.89
CA ALA A 7 -65.93 3.32 7.43
C ALA A 7 -64.50 2.85 7.07
N ASP A 8 -64.35 2.18 5.93
CA ASP A 8 -63.10 1.65 5.38
C ASP A 8 -62.04 2.70 5.03
N GLY A 9 -60.77 2.32 5.22
CA GLY A 9 -59.61 2.83 4.49
C GLY A 9 -58.65 1.66 4.21
N PRO A 10 -58.16 1.45 2.98
CA PRO A 10 -57.51 0.20 2.59
C PRO A 10 -56.05 0.15 3.08
N ALA A 11 -55.73 -0.84 3.91
CA ALA A 11 -54.35 -1.18 4.22
C ALA A 11 -53.71 -1.91 3.02
N SER A 12 -52.54 -1.40 2.61
CA SER A 12 -51.72 -1.83 1.49
C SER A 12 -51.43 -3.36 1.44
N PRO A 13 -51.51 -4.03 0.27
CA PRO A 13 -51.34 -5.47 0.13
C PRO A 13 -49.85 -5.91 0.06
N LEU A 14 -49.00 -5.46 0.98
CA LEU A 14 -47.58 -5.83 1.00
C LEU A 14 -47.04 -6.40 2.33
N ASP A 15 -47.89 -6.69 3.31
CA ASP A 15 -47.44 -7.24 4.60
C ASP A 15 -47.86 -8.70 4.87
N ALA A 16 -48.19 -9.45 3.81
CA ALA A 16 -48.50 -10.87 3.87
C ALA A 16 -47.40 -11.71 3.20
N GLY A 17 -46.27 -11.93 3.88
CA GLY A 17 -45.26 -12.84 3.31
C GLY A 17 -43.86 -12.89 3.91
N ALA A 18 -43.69 -12.81 5.23
CA ALA A 18 -42.42 -13.18 5.86
C ALA A 18 -42.65 -14.14 7.03
N ARG A 19 -43.20 -15.32 6.73
CA ARG A 19 -42.91 -16.50 7.56
C ARG A 19 -41.44 -16.81 7.32
N THR A 20 -40.59 -16.59 8.31
CA THR A 20 -39.24 -17.16 8.34
C THR A 20 -39.37 -18.67 8.13
N ALA A 21 -39.08 -19.14 6.92
CA ALA A 21 -38.99 -20.56 6.63
C ALA A 21 -37.91 -21.15 7.55
N ALA A 22 -38.26 -22.21 8.29
CA ALA A 22 -37.27 -23.04 8.96
C ALA A 22 -36.19 -23.44 7.93
N PRO A 23 -34.90 -23.54 8.34
CA PRO A 23 -33.84 -23.93 7.42
C PRO A 23 -34.25 -25.21 6.70
N GLN A 24 -34.34 -25.14 5.37
CA GLN A 24 -34.73 -26.27 4.54
C GLN A 24 -33.72 -27.40 4.78
N ALA A 25 -34.19 -28.59 5.15
CA ALA A 25 -33.30 -29.72 5.44
C ALA A 25 -32.37 -29.96 4.23
N PRO A 26 -31.07 -30.20 4.47
CA PRO A 26 -30.11 -30.47 3.40
C PRO A 26 -30.61 -31.54 2.42
N ASP A 27 -30.45 -31.28 1.12
CA ASP A 27 -30.85 -32.21 0.08
C ASP A 27 -29.86 -33.38 -0.07
N ASN A 28 -30.26 -34.40 -0.86
CA ASN A 28 -29.44 -35.59 -1.09
C ASN A 28 -28.10 -35.25 -1.77
N VAL A 29 -28.05 -34.18 -2.56
CA VAL A 29 -26.83 -33.72 -3.24
C VAL A 29 -25.84 -33.21 -2.21
N TYR A 30 -26.27 -32.35 -1.29
CA TYR A 30 -25.46 -31.84 -0.20
C TYR A 30 -24.88 -32.98 0.65
N VAL A 31 -25.72 -33.94 1.06
CA VAL A 31 -25.28 -35.07 1.89
C VAL A 31 -24.28 -35.94 1.13
N ALA A 32 -24.54 -36.23 -0.15
CA ALA A 32 -23.62 -37.01 -0.98
C ALA A 32 -22.27 -36.32 -1.17
N ASP A 33 -22.25 -35.00 -1.36
CA ASP A 33 -21.01 -34.22 -1.54
C ASP A 33 -20.15 -34.24 -0.27
N ARG A 34 -20.77 -34.16 0.92
CA ARG A 34 -20.07 -34.29 2.21
C ARG A 34 -19.47 -35.68 2.41
N LEU A 35 -20.16 -36.73 1.98
CA LEU A 35 -19.65 -38.11 2.05
C LEU A 35 -18.49 -38.35 1.07
N ASP A 36 -18.57 -37.82 -0.15
CA ASP A 36 -17.48 -37.88 -1.12
C ASP A 36 -16.24 -37.13 -0.61
N GLU A 37 -16.44 -35.96 0.01
CA GLU A 37 -15.36 -35.20 0.64
C GLU A 37 -14.69 -35.98 1.79
N THR A 38 -15.49 -36.59 2.67
CA THR A 38 -15.00 -37.47 3.74
C THR A 38 -14.19 -38.65 3.17
N ALA A 39 -14.64 -39.26 2.07
CA ALA A 39 -13.91 -40.36 1.44
C ALA A 39 -12.54 -39.92 0.91
N ASP A 40 -12.44 -38.73 0.33
CA ASP A 40 -11.18 -38.23 -0.19
C ASP A 40 -10.20 -37.84 0.92
N LEU A 41 -10.68 -37.27 2.03
CA LEU A 41 -9.83 -36.98 3.20
C LEU A 41 -9.36 -38.24 3.92
N LEU A 42 -10.22 -39.26 4.03
CA LEU A 42 -9.82 -40.58 4.53
C LEU A 42 -8.75 -41.20 3.63
N GLN A 43 -8.88 -41.04 2.30
CA GLN A 43 -7.86 -41.50 1.37
C GLN A 43 -6.53 -40.74 1.53
N LEU A 44 -6.56 -39.45 1.86
CA LEU A 44 -5.37 -38.64 2.12
C LEU A 44 -4.58 -39.13 3.35
N GLN A 45 -5.29 -39.56 4.39
CA GLN A 45 -4.68 -40.06 5.62
C GLN A 45 -4.29 -41.54 5.56
N ASP A 46 -4.22 -42.12 4.35
CA ASP A 46 -3.98 -43.55 4.10
C ASP A 46 -4.90 -44.47 4.95
N ALA A 47 -6.13 -44.03 5.21
CA ALA A 47 -7.10 -44.80 5.97
C ALA A 47 -7.51 -46.07 5.21
N ASN A 48 -8.12 -47.01 5.94
CA ASN A 48 -8.49 -48.32 5.42
C ASN A 48 -9.27 -48.22 4.07
N PRO A 49 -8.79 -48.86 2.98
CA PRO A 49 -9.42 -48.78 1.66
C PRO A 49 -10.88 -49.25 1.62
N PHE A 50 -11.29 -50.17 2.51
CA PHE A 50 -12.68 -50.60 2.63
C PHE A 50 -13.56 -49.47 3.16
N ARG A 51 -13.06 -48.69 4.13
CA ARG A 51 -13.76 -47.53 4.68
C ARG A 51 -13.92 -46.43 3.64
N VAL A 52 -12.87 -46.11 2.88
CA VAL A 52 -12.95 -45.14 1.76
C VAL A 52 -13.99 -45.57 0.73
N ARG A 53 -14.01 -46.86 0.35
CA ARG A 53 -15.01 -47.40 -0.59
C ARG A 53 -16.43 -47.34 -0.03
N ALA A 54 -16.62 -47.57 1.27
CA ALA A 54 -17.92 -47.48 1.92
C ALA A 54 -18.52 -46.07 1.80
N TYR A 55 -17.75 -45.02 2.11
CA TYR A 55 -18.21 -43.63 1.97
C TYR A 55 -18.55 -43.27 0.52
N ARG A 56 -17.72 -43.68 -0.45
CA ARG A 56 -18.02 -43.45 -1.88
C ARG A 56 -19.26 -44.17 -2.39
N ASN A 57 -19.47 -45.41 -1.92
CA ASN A 57 -20.66 -46.16 -2.29
C ASN A 57 -21.90 -45.53 -1.67
N ALA A 58 -21.85 -45.12 -0.40
CA ALA A 58 -22.94 -44.40 0.24
C ALA A 58 -23.25 -43.07 -0.45
N ALA A 59 -22.24 -42.27 -0.80
CA ALA A 59 -22.44 -41.04 -1.57
C ALA A 59 -23.18 -41.29 -2.90
N ARG A 60 -22.80 -42.36 -3.62
CA ARG A 60 -23.44 -42.76 -4.87
C ARG A 60 -24.88 -43.24 -4.68
N THR A 61 -25.13 -44.02 -3.63
CA THR A 61 -26.46 -44.52 -3.27
C THR A 61 -27.39 -43.35 -2.92
N ILE A 62 -26.93 -42.42 -2.07
CA ILE A 62 -27.70 -41.25 -1.62
C ILE A 62 -27.99 -40.29 -2.77
N ARG A 63 -26.98 -39.98 -3.60
CA ARG A 63 -27.14 -39.06 -4.75
C ARG A 63 -28.16 -39.56 -5.78
N ARG A 64 -28.32 -40.89 -5.90
CA ARG A 64 -29.25 -41.53 -6.84
C ARG A 64 -30.61 -41.83 -6.22
N HIS A 65 -30.78 -41.64 -4.92
CA HIS A 65 -32.01 -41.97 -4.24
C HIS A 65 -33.08 -40.90 -4.51
N GLY A 66 -34.27 -41.34 -4.95
CA GLY A 66 -35.36 -40.44 -5.35
C GLY A 66 -36.13 -39.81 -4.20
N VAL A 67 -36.03 -40.36 -2.98
CA VAL A 67 -36.63 -39.78 -1.77
C VAL A 67 -35.55 -39.04 -0.97
N PRO A 68 -35.80 -37.81 -0.49
CA PRO A 68 -34.89 -37.11 0.40
C PRO A 68 -34.55 -37.93 1.65
N VAL A 69 -33.27 -38.04 1.97
CA VAL A 69 -32.77 -38.83 3.11
C VAL A 69 -33.28 -38.27 4.43
N ALA A 70 -33.43 -36.94 4.53
CA ALA A 70 -34.05 -36.28 5.68
C ALA A 70 -35.51 -36.73 5.92
N GLU A 71 -36.27 -37.01 4.85
CA GLU A 71 -37.63 -37.53 4.94
C GLU A 71 -37.65 -39.00 5.34
N MET A 72 -36.71 -39.80 4.83
CA MET A 72 -36.57 -41.21 5.24
C MET A 72 -36.30 -41.35 6.74
N ILE A 73 -35.44 -40.50 7.31
CA ILE A 73 -35.13 -40.49 8.75
C ILE A 73 -36.38 -40.14 9.58
N SER A 74 -37.21 -39.23 9.08
CA SER A 74 -38.35 -38.70 9.84
C SER A 74 -39.61 -39.57 9.72
N LYS A 75 -39.82 -40.24 8.59
CA LYS A 75 -41.11 -40.89 8.25
C LYS A 75 -40.99 -42.19 7.42
N GLY A 76 -39.78 -42.62 7.06
CA GLY A 76 -39.53 -43.72 6.14
C GLY A 76 -38.81 -44.92 6.77
N PRO A 77 -38.48 -45.95 5.97
CA PRO A 77 -37.68 -47.09 6.40
C PRO A 77 -36.26 -46.65 6.80
N PRO A 78 -35.59 -47.40 7.70
CA PRO A 78 -34.27 -47.04 8.20
C PRO A 78 -33.24 -46.95 7.07
N LEU A 79 -32.29 -46.02 7.18
CA LEU A 79 -31.25 -45.79 6.17
C LEU A 79 -30.36 -47.00 5.92
N THR A 80 -30.36 -47.97 6.84
CA THR A 80 -29.66 -49.26 6.73
C THR A 80 -30.22 -50.17 5.64
N ASP A 81 -31.46 -49.92 5.19
CA ASP A 81 -32.08 -50.67 4.10
C ASP A 81 -31.52 -50.27 2.72
N LEU A 82 -30.77 -49.16 2.66
CA LEU A 82 -30.13 -48.70 1.44
C LEU A 82 -28.85 -49.50 1.14
N PRO A 83 -28.65 -49.95 -0.12
CA PRO A 83 -27.46 -50.72 -0.49
C PRO A 83 -26.15 -50.00 -0.14
N GLY A 84 -25.33 -50.66 0.68
CA GLY A 84 -23.99 -50.18 1.06
C GLY A 84 -23.96 -49.21 2.23
N ILE A 85 -25.07 -49.03 2.96
CA ILE A 85 -25.15 -48.17 4.15
C ILE A 85 -25.38 -49.06 5.39
N GLY A 86 -24.36 -49.21 6.23
CA GLY A 86 -24.49 -49.87 7.55
C GLY A 86 -24.75 -48.87 8.67
N GLU A 87 -25.00 -49.36 9.88
CA GLU A 87 -25.35 -48.57 11.09
C GLU A 87 -24.46 -47.34 11.32
N ASP A 88 -23.13 -47.50 11.21
CA ASP A 88 -22.17 -46.40 11.41
C ASP A 88 -22.30 -45.29 10.35
N LEU A 89 -22.55 -45.66 9.08
CA LEU A 89 -22.78 -44.67 8.03
C LEU A 89 -24.18 -44.07 8.13
N ALA A 90 -25.18 -44.86 8.48
CA ALA A 90 -26.55 -44.38 8.69
C ALA A 90 -26.60 -43.27 9.74
N GLY A 91 -25.91 -43.44 10.87
CA GLY A 91 -25.82 -42.41 11.92
C GLY A 91 -25.17 -41.10 11.42
N LYS A 92 -24.09 -41.18 10.65
CA LYS A 92 -23.39 -40.00 10.11
C LYS A 92 -24.16 -39.30 9.00
N ILE A 93 -24.87 -40.08 8.19
CA ILE A 93 -25.78 -39.56 7.16
C ILE A 93 -26.95 -38.83 7.83
N ALA A 94 -27.50 -39.40 8.90
CA ALA A 94 -28.58 -38.77 9.65
C ALA A 94 -28.14 -37.46 10.32
N GLU A 95 -26.96 -37.44 10.94
CA GLU A 95 -26.35 -36.21 11.46
C GLU A 95 -26.29 -35.12 10.37
N CYS A 96 -25.74 -35.47 9.22
CA CYS A 96 -25.56 -34.55 8.10
C CYS A 96 -26.89 -34.06 7.50
N ALA A 97 -27.86 -34.96 7.33
CA ALA A 97 -29.15 -34.66 6.72
C ALA A 97 -30.09 -33.86 7.65
N MET A 98 -29.95 -34.01 8.97
CA MET A 98 -30.82 -33.31 9.93
C MET A 98 -30.25 -31.98 10.42
N THR A 99 -28.93 -31.89 10.56
CA THR A 99 -28.27 -30.72 11.19
C THR A 99 -27.45 -29.89 10.20
N GLY A 100 -27.18 -30.42 9.01
CA GLY A 100 -26.20 -29.86 8.08
C GLY A 100 -24.74 -30.01 8.53
N ALA A 101 -24.48 -30.50 9.74
CA ALA A 101 -23.15 -30.72 10.29
C ALA A 101 -22.67 -32.17 10.06
N HIS A 102 -21.35 -32.32 9.89
CA HIS A 102 -20.72 -33.64 9.76
C HIS A 102 -19.45 -33.66 10.62
N ALA A 103 -19.54 -34.19 11.85
CA ALA A 103 -18.46 -34.12 12.83
C ALA A 103 -17.16 -34.77 12.34
N LEU A 104 -17.24 -35.96 11.74
CA LEU A 104 -16.08 -36.65 11.18
C LEU A 104 -15.37 -35.83 10.09
N LEU A 105 -16.13 -35.18 9.21
CA LEU A 105 -15.54 -34.33 8.17
C LEU A 105 -14.79 -33.13 8.79
N ARG A 106 -15.35 -32.52 9.84
CA ARG A 106 -14.69 -31.44 10.57
C ARG A 106 -13.38 -31.91 11.23
N GLU A 107 -13.38 -33.09 11.83
CA GLU A 107 -12.19 -33.70 12.43
C GLU A 107 -11.12 -34.00 11.38
N LEU A 108 -11.51 -34.63 10.27
CA LEU A 108 -10.57 -34.96 9.19
C LEU A 108 -9.93 -33.71 8.59
N ARG A 109 -10.67 -32.61 8.45
CA ARG A 109 -10.13 -31.31 7.99
C ARG A 109 -9.07 -30.72 8.93
N GLN A 110 -9.11 -31.01 10.24
CA GLN A 110 -8.07 -30.56 11.18
C GLN A 110 -6.73 -31.29 10.99
N GLY A 111 -6.76 -32.51 10.46
CA GLY A 111 -5.57 -33.31 10.16
C GLY A 111 -4.89 -32.99 8.82
N VAL A 112 -5.41 -32.02 8.06
CA VAL A 112 -4.91 -31.65 6.73
C VAL A 112 -4.00 -30.41 6.83
N PRO A 113 -2.82 -30.38 6.17
CA PRO A 113 -1.98 -29.20 6.15
C PRO A 113 -2.75 -27.96 5.63
N PRO A 114 -2.57 -26.77 6.23
CA PRO A 114 -3.33 -25.57 5.86
C PRO A 114 -3.32 -25.26 4.36
N PHE A 115 -2.17 -25.48 3.70
CA PHE A 115 -2.04 -25.22 2.27
C PHE A 115 -2.89 -26.17 1.40
N VAL A 116 -3.16 -27.41 1.83
CA VAL A 116 -4.05 -28.31 1.09
C VAL A 116 -5.50 -27.84 1.22
N VAL A 117 -5.89 -27.25 2.35
CA VAL A 117 -7.20 -26.61 2.51
C VAL A 117 -7.34 -25.43 1.55
N GLU A 118 -6.31 -24.59 1.42
CA GLU A 118 -6.30 -23.49 0.43
C GLU A 118 -6.46 -23.97 -1.02
N LEU A 119 -5.95 -25.16 -1.36
CA LEU A 119 -6.12 -25.75 -2.69
C LEU A 119 -7.57 -26.19 -2.96
N LEU A 120 -8.31 -26.61 -1.94
CA LEU A 120 -9.72 -27.01 -2.04
C LEU A 120 -10.65 -25.84 -2.36
N ASP A 121 -10.25 -24.62 -1.98
CA ASP A 121 -11.00 -23.39 -2.27
C ASP A 121 -10.91 -22.99 -3.75
N ILE A 122 -10.06 -23.64 -4.56
CA ILE A 122 -9.93 -23.37 -5.99
C ILE A 122 -11.10 -24.06 -6.73
N PRO A 123 -11.98 -23.30 -7.42
CA PRO A 123 -13.08 -23.89 -8.17
C PRO A 123 -12.59 -24.94 -9.16
N GLY A 124 -13.14 -26.16 -9.09
CA GLY A 124 -12.72 -27.29 -9.92
C GLY A 124 -11.52 -28.09 -9.38
N ILE A 125 -10.95 -27.73 -8.22
CA ILE A 125 -9.94 -28.53 -7.51
C ILE A 125 -10.61 -29.19 -6.31
N GLY A 126 -11.18 -30.38 -6.54
CA GLY A 126 -11.64 -31.24 -5.45
C GLY A 126 -10.46 -31.88 -4.70
N PRO A 127 -10.72 -32.55 -3.55
CA PRO A 127 -9.67 -33.12 -2.71
C PRO A 127 -8.69 -34.04 -3.45
N LYS A 128 -9.16 -34.91 -4.35
CA LYS A 128 -8.28 -35.73 -5.20
C LYS A 128 -7.24 -34.90 -5.99
N ARG A 129 -7.65 -33.75 -6.53
CA ARG A 129 -6.78 -32.84 -7.31
C ARG A 129 -5.85 -32.03 -6.40
N ALA A 130 -6.34 -31.57 -5.25
CA ALA A 130 -5.53 -30.89 -4.24
C ALA A 130 -4.40 -31.80 -3.72
N ILE A 131 -4.68 -33.09 -3.53
CA ILE A 131 -3.69 -34.10 -3.13
C ILE A 131 -2.65 -34.31 -4.22
N ALA A 132 -3.05 -34.43 -5.48
CA ALA A 132 -2.11 -34.57 -6.59
C ALA A 132 -1.19 -33.34 -6.72
N LEU A 133 -1.71 -32.13 -6.52
CA LEU A 133 -0.90 -30.90 -6.47
C LEU A 133 0.11 -30.93 -5.31
N TRP A 134 -0.30 -31.36 -4.12
CA TRP A 134 0.52 -31.32 -2.91
C TRP A 134 1.58 -32.44 -2.84
N ARG A 135 1.18 -33.67 -3.21
CA ARG A 135 2.00 -34.88 -3.11
C ARG A 135 2.79 -35.12 -4.39
N ASP A 136 2.12 -35.13 -5.54
CA ASP A 136 2.74 -35.56 -6.80
C ASP A 136 3.53 -34.42 -7.47
N LEU A 137 3.09 -33.16 -7.34
CA LEU A 137 3.83 -31.98 -7.80
C LEU A 137 4.64 -31.27 -6.71
N GLY A 138 4.57 -31.76 -5.46
CA GLY A 138 5.32 -31.20 -4.34
C GLY A 138 4.97 -29.75 -4.00
N VAL A 139 3.77 -29.29 -4.36
CA VAL A 139 3.37 -27.90 -4.16
C VAL A 139 2.98 -27.67 -2.70
N ARG A 140 3.76 -26.87 -1.99
CA ARG A 140 3.56 -26.52 -0.57
C ARG A 140 3.25 -25.05 -0.34
N THR A 141 3.38 -24.23 -1.37
CA THR A 141 3.21 -22.77 -1.30
C THR A 141 2.55 -22.24 -2.56
N ARG A 142 1.93 -21.07 -2.45
CA ARG A 142 1.27 -20.39 -3.57
C ARG A 142 2.23 -20.05 -4.71
N GLU A 143 3.47 -19.74 -4.37
CA GLU A 143 4.53 -19.46 -5.35
C GLU A 143 4.91 -20.71 -6.13
N GLN A 144 5.05 -21.86 -5.46
CA GLN A 144 5.27 -23.14 -6.13
C GLN A 144 4.09 -23.53 -7.02
N LEU A 145 2.85 -23.24 -6.60
CA LEU A 145 1.65 -23.48 -7.39
C LEU A 145 1.67 -22.62 -8.66
N ARG A 146 2.06 -21.36 -8.53
CA ARG A 146 2.22 -20.42 -9.64
C ARG A 146 3.27 -20.87 -10.63
N ARG A 147 4.44 -21.27 -10.15
CA ARG A 147 5.50 -21.79 -10.99
C ARG A 147 5.05 -23.05 -11.73
N ALA A 148 4.39 -23.98 -11.05
CA ALA A 148 3.83 -25.19 -11.68
C ALA A 148 2.77 -24.86 -12.74
N ALA A 149 1.95 -23.81 -12.52
CA ALA A 149 0.99 -23.34 -13.49
C ALA A 149 1.66 -22.67 -14.71
N LEU A 150 2.61 -21.76 -14.51
CA LEU A 150 3.34 -21.08 -15.59
C LEU A 150 4.11 -22.06 -16.47
N GLU A 151 4.72 -23.07 -15.86
CA GLU A 151 5.50 -24.10 -16.54
C GLU A 151 4.61 -25.19 -17.17
N GLY A 152 3.28 -25.10 -17.05
CA GLY A 152 2.33 -26.09 -17.60
C GLY A 152 2.39 -27.47 -16.94
N ARG A 153 3.07 -27.60 -15.80
CA ARG A 153 3.30 -28.88 -15.12
C ARG A 153 2.05 -29.47 -14.47
N ILE A 154 1.03 -28.65 -14.19
CA ILE A 154 -0.20 -29.12 -13.56
C ILE A 154 -0.97 -30.05 -14.50
N ALA A 155 -0.97 -29.78 -15.81
CA ALA A 155 -1.64 -30.63 -16.80
C ALA A 155 -1.01 -32.03 -16.96
N GLY A 156 0.22 -32.23 -16.48
CA GLY A 156 0.95 -33.49 -16.61
C GLY A 156 0.84 -34.42 -15.38
N ALA A 157 0.21 -33.97 -14.30
CA ALA A 157 0.08 -34.74 -13.07
C ALA A 157 -1.15 -35.67 -13.08
N SER A 158 -1.06 -36.81 -12.41
CA SER A 158 -2.10 -37.84 -12.43
C SER A 158 -3.45 -37.30 -11.91
N GLY A 159 -4.48 -37.31 -12.76
CA GLY A 159 -5.82 -36.78 -12.43
C GLY A 159 -5.97 -35.25 -12.53
N LEU A 160 -4.90 -34.55 -12.93
CA LEU A 160 -4.87 -33.12 -13.22
C LEU A 160 -4.71 -32.94 -14.74
N GLY A 161 -5.79 -32.56 -15.41
CA GLY A 161 -5.80 -32.29 -16.85
C GLY A 161 -5.74 -30.79 -17.16
N ARG A 162 -5.90 -30.43 -18.44
CA ARG A 162 -5.89 -29.03 -18.89
C ARG A 162 -6.91 -28.15 -18.15
N ALA A 163 -8.07 -28.69 -17.82
CA ALA A 163 -9.08 -27.97 -17.03
C ALA A 163 -8.59 -27.57 -15.61
N ALA A 164 -7.80 -28.42 -14.95
CA ALA A 164 -7.23 -28.09 -13.63
C ALA A 164 -6.10 -27.05 -13.76
N GLN A 165 -5.29 -27.19 -14.80
CA GLN A 165 -4.26 -26.22 -15.18
C GLN A 165 -4.86 -24.82 -15.42
N ASP A 166 -5.93 -24.74 -16.22
CA ASP A 166 -6.59 -23.48 -16.56
C ASP A 166 -7.33 -22.89 -15.34
N ALA A 167 -7.95 -23.72 -14.50
CA ALA A 167 -8.61 -23.28 -13.26
C ALA A 167 -7.60 -22.68 -12.26
N VAL A 168 -6.44 -23.33 -12.08
CA VAL A 168 -5.37 -22.82 -11.21
C VAL A 168 -4.77 -21.53 -11.81
N ALA A 169 -4.50 -21.48 -13.11
CA ALA A 169 -4.00 -20.29 -13.78
C ALA A 169 -4.97 -19.10 -13.67
N ALA A 170 -6.28 -19.33 -13.85
CA ALA A 170 -7.31 -18.30 -13.72
C ALA A 170 -7.43 -17.76 -12.29
N MET A 171 -7.29 -18.62 -11.27
CA MET A 171 -7.25 -18.19 -9.87
C MET A 171 -5.98 -17.37 -9.56
N LEU A 172 -4.82 -17.82 -10.04
CA LEU A 172 -3.55 -17.11 -9.87
C LEU A 172 -3.48 -15.80 -10.65
N ALA A 173 -4.22 -15.67 -11.77
CA ALA A 173 -4.38 -14.41 -12.48
C ALA A 173 -5.26 -13.41 -11.70
N LYS A 174 -6.21 -13.92 -10.89
CA LYS A 174 -7.06 -13.11 -10.01
C LYS A 174 -6.43 -12.82 -8.64
N ALA A 175 -5.47 -13.63 -8.21
CA ALA A 175 -4.75 -13.44 -6.96
C ALA A 175 -3.42 -12.72 -7.21
N PRO A 176 -3.28 -11.44 -6.84
CA PRO A 176 -1.99 -10.76 -6.99
C PRO A 176 -0.89 -11.51 -6.25
N THR A 177 0.26 -11.66 -6.91
CA THR A 177 1.45 -12.40 -6.46
C THR A 177 2.19 -11.79 -5.28
N THR A 178 1.84 -10.56 -4.96
CA THR A 178 2.37 -9.78 -3.85
C THR A 178 1.18 -9.43 -2.98
N PRO A 179 1.32 -9.32 -1.64
CA PRO A 179 0.36 -8.54 -0.87
C PRO A 179 0.25 -7.19 -1.60
N SER A 180 -0.96 -6.88 -2.11
CA SER A 180 -1.20 -5.70 -2.94
C SER A 180 -0.63 -4.50 -2.20
N ARG A 181 0.50 -3.97 -2.68
CA ARG A 181 1.14 -2.82 -2.06
C ARG A 181 0.45 -1.59 -2.62
N VAL A 182 -0.03 -0.74 -1.73
CA VAL A 182 -0.74 0.48 -2.08
C VAL A 182 0.22 1.66 -1.97
N PRO A 183 0.28 2.58 -2.95
CA PRO A 183 1.03 3.82 -2.82
C PRO A 183 0.62 4.57 -1.55
N ILE A 184 1.58 5.15 -0.84
CA ILE A 184 1.29 5.88 0.40
C ILE A 184 0.24 7.01 0.22
N PRO A 185 0.17 7.73 -0.92
CA PRO A 185 -0.85 8.77 -1.09
C PRO A 185 -2.27 8.20 -1.16
N LEU A 186 -2.44 6.98 -1.65
CA LEU A 186 -3.74 6.29 -1.67
C LEU A 186 -4.11 5.71 -0.30
N ALA A 187 -3.12 5.38 0.54
CA ALA A 187 -3.34 4.88 1.88
C ALA A 187 -3.58 6.00 2.93
N ALA A 188 -3.05 7.21 2.69
CA ALA A 188 -3.09 8.30 3.65
C ALA A 188 -4.51 8.79 4.02
N PRO A 189 -5.49 8.92 3.10
CA PRO A 189 -6.86 9.26 3.46
C PRO A 189 -7.50 8.22 4.38
N VAL A 190 -7.27 6.93 4.12
CA VAL A 190 -7.77 5.83 4.96
C VAL A 190 -7.14 5.86 6.34
N ALA A 191 -5.81 6.04 6.42
CA ALA A 191 -5.09 6.19 7.68
C ALA A 191 -5.65 7.35 8.52
N ARG A 192 -5.86 8.53 7.91
CA ARG A 192 -6.45 9.71 8.58
C ARG A 192 -7.88 9.45 9.05
N ALA A 193 -8.72 8.84 8.22
CA ALA A 193 -10.09 8.51 8.57
C ALA A 193 -10.16 7.54 9.76
N LEU A 194 -9.28 6.53 9.80
CA LEU A 194 -9.16 5.59 10.92
C LEU A 194 -8.70 6.30 12.20
N GLU A 195 -7.71 7.18 12.13
CA GLU A 195 -7.27 7.95 13.31
C GLU A 195 -8.39 8.81 13.88
N VAL A 196 -9.09 9.56 13.03
CA VAL A 196 -10.23 10.41 13.45
C VAL A 196 -11.34 9.54 14.04
N HIS A 197 -11.66 8.43 13.37
CA HIS A 197 -12.67 7.49 13.85
C HIS A 197 -12.31 6.95 15.23
N LEU A 198 -11.11 6.42 15.43
CA LEU A 198 -10.73 5.79 16.69
C LEU A 198 -10.53 6.76 17.85
N ARG A 199 -10.07 8.00 17.60
CA ARG A 199 -9.94 9.03 18.64
C ARG A 199 -11.28 9.38 19.30
N ALA A 200 -12.39 9.14 18.62
CA ALA A 200 -13.73 9.37 19.17
C ALA A 200 -14.24 8.20 20.05
N ALA A 201 -13.48 7.12 20.24
CA ALA A 201 -13.84 6.06 21.18
C ALA A 201 -13.62 6.50 22.64
N ALA A 202 -14.53 6.10 23.53
CA ALA A 202 -14.38 6.34 24.95
C ALA A 202 -13.13 5.65 25.52
N GLY A 203 -12.33 6.38 26.30
CA GLY A 203 -11.13 5.86 26.96
C GLY A 203 -9.90 5.70 26.07
N VAL A 204 -9.97 6.12 24.79
CA VAL A 204 -8.80 6.20 23.92
C VAL A 204 -8.08 7.54 24.13
N GLU A 205 -6.78 7.50 24.43
CA GLU A 205 -5.99 8.71 24.66
C GLU A 205 -5.16 9.09 23.42
N GLN A 206 -4.56 8.10 22.75
CA GLN A 206 -3.70 8.30 21.59
C GLN A 206 -4.02 7.29 20.52
N VAL A 207 -3.95 7.73 19.25
CA VAL A 207 -4.04 6.86 18.07
C VAL A 207 -2.97 7.26 17.08
N THR A 208 -2.24 6.27 16.57
CA THR A 208 -1.17 6.47 15.60
C THR A 208 -1.14 5.32 14.60
N VAL A 209 -1.17 5.65 13.31
CA VAL A 209 -0.86 4.67 12.27
C VAL A 209 0.67 4.48 12.23
N ALA A 210 1.11 3.25 12.53
CA ALA A 210 2.49 2.83 12.64
C ALA A 210 2.99 2.17 11.33
N GLY A 211 3.78 1.11 11.44
CA GLY A 211 4.18 0.28 10.31
C GLY A 211 5.00 1.01 9.25
N SER A 212 4.91 0.49 8.02
CA SER A 212 5.58 1.09 6.86
C SER A 212 5.02 2.47 6.48
N PHE A 213 3.77 2.76 6.84
CA PHE A 213 3.13 4.06 6.66
C PHE A 213 3.87 5.14 7.47
N ARG A 214 4.09 4.91 8.77
CA ARG A 214 4.81 5.86 9.64
C ARG A 214 6.27 6.08 9.23
N ARG A 215 6.91 5.08 8.63
CA ARG A 215 8.25 5.23 8.06
C ARG A 215 8.28 5.97 6.72
N GLY A 216 7.11 6.35 6.18
CA GLY A 216 6.99 7.09 4.92
C GLY A 216 7.36 6.27 3.69
N ARG A 217 7.28 4.94 3.74
CA ARG A 217 7.60 4.11 2.57
C ARG A 217 6.68 4.50 1.41
N GLU A 218 7.23 4.57 0.20
CA GLU A 218 6.50 4.88 -1.03
C GLU A 218 5.27 3.98 -1.26
N THR A 219 5.32 2.75 -0.76
CA THR A 219 4.17 1.85 -0.68
C THR A 219 4.01 1.26 0.71
N VAL A 220 2.77 0.96 1.06
CA VAL A 220 2.34 0.24 2.27
C VAL A 220 1.68 -1.08 1.89
N GLY A 221 1.75 -2.10 2.75
CA GLY A 221 1.05 -3.37 2.54
C GLY A 221 -0.29 -3.32 3.25
N ASP A 222 -0.22 -3.47 4.56
CA ASP A 222 -1.26 -3.23 5.55
C ASP A 222 -1.08 -1.86 6.23
N LEU A 223 -2.11 -1.45 6.96
CA LEU A 223 -2.03 -0.36 7.94
C LEU A 223 -2.02 -0.94 9.35
N ASP A 224 -0.90 -0.76 10.05
CA ASP A 224 -0.79 -1.02 11.49
C ASP A 224 -1.29 0.20 12.27
N VAL A 225 -2.31 0.05 13.10
CA VAL A 225 -2.85 1.11 13.94
C VAL A 225 -2.62 0.79 15.41
N LEU A 226 -2.03 1.73 16.13
CA LEU A 226 -1.86 1.67 17.58
C LEU A 226 -2.84 2.62 18.24
N ALA A 227 -3.52 2.15 19.27
CA ALA A 227 -4.32 2.97 20.17
C ALA A 227 -3.93 2.73 21.62
N THR A 228 -3.99 3.76 22.46
CA THR A 228 -3.83 3.61 23.91
C THR A 228 -5.18 3.65 24.60
N ALA A 229 -5.43 2.69 25.49
CA ALA A 229 -6.60 2.68 26.35
C ALA A 229 -6.35 1.83 27.60
N ALA A 230 -7.02 2.16 28.71
CA ALA A 230 -6.99 1.34 29.92
C ALA A 230 -7.75 0.01 29.75
N LYS A 231 -8.83 0.01 28.96
CA LYS A 231 -9.60 -1.17 28.53
C LYS A 231 -9.85 -1.08 27.03
N GLY A 232 -9.65 -2.17 26.30
CA GLY A 232 -9.67 -2.19 24.83
C GLY A 232 -11.05 -2.25 24.20
N ASP A 233 -12.06 -2.72 24.93
CA ASP A 233 -13.37 -3.14 24.37
C ASP A 233 -14.04 -2.05 23.51
N ALA A 234 -14.16 -0.82 24.03
CA ALA A 234 -14.78 0.29 23.30
C ALA A 234 -14.00 0.69 22.04
N CYS A 235 -12.66 0.61 22.08
CA CYS A 235 -11.80 0.90 20.93
C CYS A 235 -11.94 -0.19 19.86
N ILE A 236 -11.91 -1.46 20.26
CA ILE A 236 -12.08 -2.62 19.38
C ILE A 236 -13.46 -2.64 18.73
N GLU A 237 -14.52 -2.35 19.49
CA GLU A 237 -15.88 -2.25 18.98
C GLU A 237 -16.00 -1.15 17.93
N ARG A 238 -15.51 0.06 18.26
CA ARG A 238 -15.53 1.17 17.33
C ARG A 238 -14.74 0.87 16.06
N PHE A 239 -13.55 0.26 16.20
CA PHE A 239 -12.75 -0.18 15.07
C PHE A 239 -13.52 -1.14 14.15
N CYS A 240 -14.12 -2.18 14.71
CA CYS A 240 -14.92 -3.17 13.96
C CYS A 240 -16.18 -2.56 13.30
N ALA A 241 -16.62 -1.39 13.76
CA ALA A 241 -17.74 -0.64 13.20
C ALA A 241 -17.32 0.43 12.15
N PHE A 242 -16.05 0.46 11.72
CA PHE A 242 -15.60 1.39 10.69
C PHE A 242 -16.35 1.15 9.37
N PRO A 243 -16.99 2.18 8.75
CA PRO A 243 -17.93 1.99 7.63
C PRO A 243 -17.39 1.28 6.39
N ASP A 244 -16.08 1.37 6.14
CA ASP A 244 -15.45 0.80 4.93
C ASP A 244 -15.03 -0.66 5.10
N ILE A 245 -15.31 -1.29 6.24
CA ILE A 245 -14.99 -2.71 6.47
C ILE A 245 -15.89 -3.60 5.61
N THR A 246 -15.28 -4.56 4.93
CA THR A 246 -15.99 -5.66 4.25
C THR A 246 -15.97 -6.93 5.09
N ARG A 247 -14.89 -7.18 5.83
CA ARG A 247 -14.74 -8.39 6.65
C ARG A 247 -13.91 -8.13 7.89
N VAL A 248 -14.38 -8.61 9.04
CA VAL A 248 -13.56 -8.75 10.25
C VAL A 248 -12.87 -10.10 10.19
N ALA A 249 -11.55 -10.11 10.02
CA ALA A 249 -10.77 -11.35 9.87
C ALA A 249 -10.38 -11.94 11.24
N ALA A 250 -10.14 -11.08 12.23
CA ALA A 250 -9.88 -11.49 13.61
C ALA A 250 -10.35 -10.40 14.59
N ARG A 251 -10.84 -10.81 15.75
CA ARG A 251 -11.26 -9.91 16.84
C ARG A 251 -10.89 -10.53 18.17
N GLY A 252 -10.31 -9.73 19.05
CA GLY A 252 -10.07 -10.03 20.46
C GLY A 252 -9.99 -8.72 21.25
N ASP A 253 -9.71 -8.83 22.55
CA ASP A 253 -9.88 -7.72 23.50
C ASP A 253 -8.87 -6.56 23.31
N THR A 254 -7.69 -6.88 22.76
CA THR A 254 -6.59 -5.92 22.57
C THR A 254 -6.04 -5.90 21.14
N LYS A 255 -6.63 -6.69 20.24
CA LYS A 255 -6.21 -6.76 18.83
C LYS A 255 -7.39 -7.11 17.93
N ALA A 256 -7.41 -6.51 16.74
CA ALA A 256 -8.37 -6.84 15.70
C ALA A 256 -7.72 -6.67 14.32
N THR A 257 -8.18 -7.45 13.36
CA THR A 257 -7.78 -7.37 11.96
C THR A 257 -9.02 -7.30 11.10
N VAL A 258 -9.08 -6.30 10.21
CA VAL A 258 -10.18 -6.08 9.29
C VAL A 258 -9.66 -5.94 7.86
N VAL A 259 -10.54 -6.21 6.90
CA VAL A 259 -10.30 -5.99 5.48
C VAL A 259 -11.33 -4.98 4.99
N LEU A 260 -10.84 -3.90 4.38
CA LEU A 260 -11.66 -2.84 3.82
C LEU A 260 -12.20 -3.23 2.44
N ARG A 261 -13.19 -2.46 1.93
CA ARG A 261 -13.73 -2.63 0.56
C ARG A 261 -12.65 -2.52 -0.52
N SER A 262 -11.57 -1.78 -0.28
CA SER A 262 -10.41 -1.67 -1.17
C SER A 262 -9.55 -2.94 -1.21
N GLY A 263 -9.81 -3.93 -0.34
CA GLY A 263 -8.96 -5.11 -0.14
C GLY A 263 -7.78 -4.87 0.79
N MET A 264 -7.56 -3.64 1.27
CA MET A 264 -6.50 -3.32 2.23
C MET A 264 -6.79 -3.94 3.60
N GLN A 265 -5.79 -4.61 4.18
CA GLN A 265 -5.85 -5.09 5.55
C GLN A 265 -5.44 -3.98 6.52
N VAL A 266 -6.16 -3.89 7.64
CA VAL A 266 -5.86 -2.97 8.74
C VAL A 266 -5.80 -3.77 10.03
N ASP A 267 -4.70 -3.63 10.76
CA ASP A 267 -4.46 -4.28 12.04
C ASP A 267 -4.50 -3.24 13.16
N LEU A 268 -5.37 -3.43 14.15
CA LEU A 268 -5.41 -2.61 15.36
C LEU A 268 -4.74 -3.33 16.53
N ARG A 269 -3.94 -2.61 17.30
CA ARG A 269 -3.46 -3.02 18.62
C ARG A 269 -3.79 -1.94 19.65
N VAL A 270 -4.43 -2.37 20.72
CA VAL A 270 -4.69 -1.53 21.89
C VAL A 270 -3.67 -1.86 22.98
N VAL A 271 -2.98 -0.85 23.48
CA VAL A 271 -1.93 -1.00 24.49
C VAL A 271 -2.18 -0.08 25.69
N ALA A 272 -1.65 -0.47 26.85
CA ALA A 272 -1.68 0.40 28.01
C ALA A 272 -0.83 1.67 27.77
N PRO A 273 -1.20 2.85 28.30
CA PRO A 273 -0.44 4.09 28.09
C PRO A 273 1.05 3.98 28.45
N ASN A 274 1.35 3.25 29.53
CA ASN A 274 2.73 3.06 30.00
C ASN A 274 3.61 2.13 29.12
N ALA A 275 3.04 1.51 28.09
CA ALA A 275 3.74 0.70 27.10
C ALA A 275 3.73 1.33 25.69
N TYR A 276 3.11 2.50 25.54
CA TYR A 276 2.87 3.13 24.24
C TYR A 276 4.15 3.34 23.44
N GLY A 277 5.18 3.94 24.04
CA GLY A 277 6.48 4.14 23.40
C GLY A 277 7.15 2.87 22.91
N SER A 278 7.10 1.79 23.70
CA SER A 278 7.64 0.48 23.29
C SER A 278 6.84 -0.16 22.17
N ALA A 279 5.51 -0.10 22.24
CA ALA A 279 4.64 -0.57 21.17
C ALA A 279 4.88 0.24 19.89
N LEU A 280 4.98 1.57 19.99
CA LEU A 280 5.22 2.44 18.85
C LEU A 280 6.56 2.13 18.19
N GLN A 281 7.64 1.95 18.96
CA GLN A 281 8.93 1.48 18.42
C GLN A 281 8.77 0.14 17.70
N TYR A 282 8.13 -0.84 18.36
CA TYR A 282 7.98 -2.21 17.87
C TYR A 282 7.19 -2.29 16.56
N PHE A 283 6.00 -1.71 16.51
CA PHE A 283 5.08 -1.76 15.37
C PHE A 283 5.43 -0.75 14.28
N THR A 284 6.18 0.32 14.58
CA THR A 284 6.79 1.14 13.52
C THR A 284 7.87 0.37 12.77
N GLY A 285 8.65 -0.45 13.48
CA GLY A 285 9.76 -1.19 12.88
C GLY A 285 10.82 -0.27 12.26
N SER A 286 11.48 -0.66 11.18
CA SER A 286 11.33 -1.94 10.45
C SER A 286 11.72 -3.16 11.28
N LYS A 287 11.41 -4.37 10.79
CA LYS A 287 11.86 -5.62 11.43
C LYS A 287 13.37 -5.65 11.64
N ALA A 288 14.15 -5.20 10.64
CA ALA A 288 15.60 -5.16 10.72
C ALA A 288 16.08 -4.22 11.82
N HIS A 289 15.51 -3.01 11.85
CA HIS A 289 15.79 -2.02 12.89
C HIS A 289 15.47 -2.54 14.30
N SER A 290 14.28 -3.12 14.51
CA SER A 290 13.87 -3.67 15.81
C SER A 290 14.76 -4.85 16.26
N ILE A 291 15.23 -5.70 15.35
CA ILE A 291 16.19 -6.77 15.68
C ILE A 291 17.51 -6.16 16.17
N ALA A 292 18.01 -5.13 15.50
CA ALA A 292 19.26 -4.48 15.88
C ALA A 292 19.15 -3.79 17.25
N LEU A 293 18.04 -3.08 17.53
CA LEU A 293 17.80 -2.48 18.86
C LEU A 293 17.73 -3.53 19.97
N ARG A 294 17.04 -4.66 19.74
CA ARG A 294 16.99 -5.76 20.72
C ARG A 294 18.37 -6.35 21.01
N ARG A 295 19.24 -6.47 20.00
CA ARG A 295 20.64 -6.91 20.21
C ARG A 295 21.44 -5.91 21.03
N ILE A 296 21.23 -4.60 20.82
CA ILE A 296 21.86 -3.54 21.64
C ILE A 296 21.39 -3.63 23.09
N ALA A 297 20.07 -3.79 23.31
CA ALA A 297 19.50 -3.97 24.63
C ALA A 297 20.09 -5.20 25.34
N GLN A 298 20.14 -6.35 24.66
CA GLN A 298 20.66 -7.60 25.21
C GLN A 298 22.13 -7.49 25.65
N ARG A 299 22.98 -6.82 24.85
CA ARG A 299 24.39 -6.57 25.23
C ARG A 299 24.54 -5.72 26.50
N ARG A 300 23.50 -4.98 26.87
CA ARG A 300 23.44 -4.15 28.09
C ARG A 300 22.68 -4.83 29.24
N GLY A 301 22.39 -6.12 29.13
CA GLY A 301 21.61 -6.86 30.12
C GLY A 301 20.14 -6.45 30.18
N LEU A 302 19.60 -5.87 29.08
CA LEU A 302 18.22 -5.42 28.99
C LEU A 302 17.41 -6.30 28.03
N LYS A 303 16.11 -6.43 28.32
CA LYS A 303 15.13 -7.03 27.41
C LYS A 303 14.23 -5.94 26.84
N LEU A 304 14.20 -5.81 25.51
CA LEU A 304 13.31 -4.90 24.78
C LEU A 304 12.22 -5.71 24.05
N ASN A 305 10.96 -5.37 24.28
CA ASN A 305 9.81 -5.93 23.57
C ASN A 305 8.71 -4.88 23.39
N GLU A 306 7.54 -5.26 22.88
CA GLU A 306 6.39 -4.39 22.62
C GLU A 306 5.76 -3.77 23.88
N TYR A 307 6.14 -4.23 25.08
CA TYR A 307 5.56 -3.80 26.35
C TYR A 307 6.49 -2.91 27.18
N GLY A 308 7.77 -2.82 26.84
CA GLY A 308 8.75 -2.09 27.64
C GLY A 308 10.21 -2.46 27.37
N VAL A 309 11.08 -1.73 28.06
CA VAL A 309 12.48 -2.13 28.32
C VAL A 309 12.55 -2.64 29.75
N PHE A 310 13.16 -3.81 29.95
CA PHE A 310 13.20 -4.50 31.24
C PHE A 310 14.64 -4.80 31.69
N ARG A 311 14.87 -4.70 32.99
CA ARG A 311 16.06 -5.17 33.70
C ARG A 311 15.59 -6.02 34.88
N ASP A 312 16.10 -7.25 34.98
CA ASP A 312 15.76 -8.18 36.08
C ASP A 312 14.24 -8.37 36.30
N GLY A 313 13.47 -8.38 35.19
CA GLY A 313 12.01 -8.51 35.21
C GLY A 313 11.24 -7.21 35.51
N GLN A 314 11.91 -6.15 35.95
CA GLN A 314 11.30 -4.83 36.18
C GLN A 314 11.35 -3.97 34.93
N ARG A 315 10.24 -3.31 34.60
CA ARG A 315 10.18 -2.36 33.47
C ARG A 315 10.83 -1.04 33.88
N ILE A 316 11.80 -0.58 33.09
CA ILE A 316 12.55 0.66 33.34
C ILE A 316 12.25 1.77 32.32
N ALA A 317 11.61 1.45 31.19
CA ALA A 317 11.16 2.40 30.18
C ALA A 317 10.03 1.81 29.33
N GLY A 318 9.30 2.65 28.59
CA GLY A 318 8.28 2.18 27.65
C GLY A 318 7.11 3.12 27.40
N GLU A 319 6.96 4.18 28.21
CA GLU A 319 5.90 5.19 28.05
C GLU A 319 6.03 6.01 26.76
N THR A 320 7.25 6.35 26.37
CA THR A 320 7.58 7.17 25.20
C THR A 320 8.64 6.49 24.35
N GLU A 321 8.70 6.78 23.05
CA GLU A 321 9.76 6.20 22.21
C GLU A 321 11.13 6.70 22.69
N GLU A 322 11.22 7.96 23.08
CA GLU A 322 12.42 8.60 23.62
C GLU A 322 12.97 7.85 24.83
N SER A 323 12.11 7.45 25.78
CA SER A 323 12.56 6.68 26.96
C SER A 323 13.07 5.29 26.57
N VAL A 324 12.49 4.65 25.54
CA VAL A 324 12.95 3.35 25.03
C VAL A 324 14.36 3.46 24.42
N TYR A 325 14.59 4.44 23.54
CA TYR A 325 15.92 4.67 22.95
C TYR A 325 16.95 5.06 24.01
N ALA A 326 16.59 5.97 24.93
CA ALA A 326 17.47 6.42 26.00
C ALA A 326 17.92 5.26 26.90
N ALA A 327 17.00 4.35 27.27
CA ALA A 327 17.32 3.19 28.11
C ALA A 327 18.36 2.24 27.48
N ILE A 328 18.44 2.20 26.15
CA ILE A 328 19.44 1.41 25.41
C ILE A 328 20.64 2.26 24.95
N GLY A 329 20.73 3.51 25.41
CA GLY A 329 21.84 4.43 25.15
C GLY A 329 21.88 4.96 23.73
N LEU A 330 20.73 5.21 23.13
CA LEU A 330 20.59 5.84 21.82
C LEU A 330 19.73 7.11 21.92
N PRO A 331 19.96 8.13 21.08
CA PRO A 331 18.96 9.16 20.85
C PRO A 331 17.73 8.57 20.12
N LEU A 332 16.60 9.27 20.15
CA LEU A 332 15.45 8.93 19.32
C LEU A 332 15.86 8.93 17.84
N ILE A 333 15.64 7.80 17.17
CA ILE A 333 15.84 7.69 15.72
C ILE A 333 14.49 7.99 15.02
N PRO A 334 14.42 8.99 14.13
CA PRO A 334 13.20 9.30 13.37
C PRO A 334 12.68 8.07 12.61
N PRO A 335 11.36 7.82 12.57
CA PRO A 335 10.76 6.66 11.90
C PRO A 335 11.22 6.44 10.46
N GLU A 336 11.44 7.52 9.71
CA GLU A 336 11.86 7.52 8.32
C GLU A 336 13.23 6.87 8.11
N LEU A 337 14.08 6.87 9.14
CA LEU A 337 15.44 6.30 9.06
C LEU A 337 15.50 4.83 9.46
N ARG A 338 14.42 4.26 10.02
CA ARG A 338 14.42 2.93 10.68
C ARG A 338 14.39 1.76 9.71
N GLU A 339 15.36 1.71 8.80
CA GLU A 339 15.50 0.68 7.76
C GLU A 339 16.79 -0.16 7.93
N ASN A 340 17.56 0.05 9.00
CA ASN A 340 18.85 -0.59 9.26
C ASN A 340 19.85 -0.39 8.11
N ARG A 341 20.02 0.88 7.70
CA ARG A 341 20.87 1.35 6.58
C ARG A 341 21.93 2.35 7.06
N GLY A 342 22.35 2.26 8.32
CA GLY A 342 23.39 3.11 8.91
C GLY A 342 22.90 4.06 10.00
N GLU A 343 21.59 4.13 10.26
CA GLU A 343 20.99 5.06 11.21
C GLU A 343 21.38 4.75 12.66
N ILE A 344 21.61 3.48 12.98
CA ILE A 344 22.00 3.03 14.31
C ILE A 344 23.46 3.40 14.58
N GLU A 345 24.34 3.17 13.61
CA GLU A 345 25.74 3.58 13.66
C GLU A 345 25.87 5.10 13.72
N ALA A 346 25.01 5.83 13.02
CA ALA A 346 24.94 7.28 13.10
C ALA A 346 24.46 7.75 14.48
N ALA A 347 23.47 7.09 15.06
CA ALA A 347 22.95 7.39 16.39
C ALA A 347 24.01 7.14 17.49
N LEU A 348 24.71 6.00 17.43
CA LEU A 348 25.79 5.67 18.37
C LEU A 348 26.95 6.67 18.31
N ALA A 349 27.27 7.17 17.11
CA ALA A 349 28.32 8.15 16.90
C ALA A 349 27.84 9.62 17.04
N GLY A 350 26.60 9.87 17.49
CA GLY A 350 26.07 11.22 17.67
C GLY A 350 25.96 12.06 16.39
N ARG A 351 25.83 11.40 15.23
CA ARG A 351 25.88 12.01 13.88
C ARG A 351 24.60 11.79 13.06
N LEU A 352 23.46 11.62 13.73
CA LEU A 352 22.17 11.59 13.04
C LEU A 352 21.91 12.92 12.32
N PRO A 353 21.39 12.90 11.08
CA PRO A 353 21.07 14.12 10.35
C PRO A 353 19.87 14.85 10.96
N ALA A 354 19.91 16.19 10.94
CA ALA A 354 18.74 17.01 11.24
C ALA A 354 17.79 17.05 10.02
N LEU A 355 16.93 16.03 9.92
CA LEU A 355 16.06 15.84 8.76
C LEU A 355 15.18 17.06 8.47
N VAL A 356 15.03 17.37 7.18
CA VAL A 356 14.14 18.43 6.68
C VAL A 356 12.72 18.23 7.18
N ARG A 357 12.06 19.32 7.57
CA ARG A 357 10.72 19.36 8.17
C ARG A 357 9.78 20.13 7.25
N ALA A 358 8.48 19.87 7.38
CA ALA A 358 7.46 20.64 6.64
C ALA A 358 7.56 22.14 6.92
N ALA A 359 7.90 22.53 8.16
CA ALA A 359 8.11 23.92 8.57
C ALA A 359 9.36 24.57 7.95
N ASP A 360 10.30 23.79 7.41
CA ASP A 360 11.46 24.34 6.71
C ASP A 360 11.08 24.78 5.29
N LEU A 361 9.99 24.24 4.72
CA LEU A 361 9.58 24.47 3.33
C LEU A 361 8.93 25.84 3.17
N ARG A 362 9.33 26.55 2.12
CA ARG A 362 8.97 27.93 1.81
C ARG A 362 8.26 28.07 0.46
N GLY A 363 8.08 27.00 -0.29
CA GLY A 363 7.41 27.01 -1.58
C GLY A 363 7.62 25.74 -2.39
N ASP A 364 6.92 25.67 -3.52
CA ASP A 364 7.07 24.64 -4.56
C ASP A 364 7.57 25.32 -5.84
N LEU A 365 8.38 24.63 -6.65
CA LEU A 365 8.96 25.13 -7.90
C LEU A 365 8.33 24.51 -9.16
N HIS A 366 7.39 23.57 -9.00
CA HIS A 366 6.77 22.86 -10.11
C HIS A 366 5.28 22.60 -9.82
N VAL A 367 4.45 23.62 -10.08
CA VAL A 367 2.98 23.58 -9.94
C VAL A 367 2.33 23.88 -11.28
N HIS A 368 1.41 23.03 -11.72
CA HIS A 368 0.74 23.19 -13.01
C HIS A 368 -0.51 24.06 -12.89
N CYS A 369 -0.49 25.20 -13.58
CA CYS A 369 -1.60 26.13 -13.64
C CYS A 369 -1.92 26.47 -15.10
N ALA A 370 -3.20 26.63 -15.45
CA ALA A 370 -3.58 27.28 -16.70
C ALA A 370 -3.27 28.78 -16.53
N LEU A 371 -2.19 29.28 -17.15
CA LEU A 371 -1.68 30.64 -16.84
C LEU A 371 -2.50 31.76 -17.48
N ASP A 372 -3.45 31.40 -18.34
CA ASP A 372 -4.50 32.29 -18.83
C ASP A 372 -5.65 32.49 -17.83
N ASP A 373 -5.76 31.62 -16.81
CA ASP A 373 -6.70 31.75 -15.68
C ASP A 373 -6.02 32.43 -14.48
N ALA A 374 -6.18 33.76 -14.41
CA ALA A 374 -5.66 34.55 -13.30
C ALA A 374 -6.30 34.19 -11.94
N ALA A 375 -7.57 33.78 -11.93
CA ALA A 375 -8.26 33.41 -10.69
C ALA A 375 -7.68 32.10 -10.12
N LEU A 376 -7.37 31.14 -10.98
CA LEU A 376 -6.69 29.90 -10.58
C LEU A 376 -5.27 30.18 -10.04
N ALA A 377 -4.49 31.02 -10.73
CA ALA A 377 -3.15 31.42 -10.26
C ALA A 377 -3.20 32.11 -8.88
N GLU A 378 -4.19 32.98 -8.66
CA GLU A 378 -4.44 33.60 -7.36
C GLU A 378 -4.84 32.58 -6.29
N ALA A 379 -5.68 31.59 -6.62
CA ALA A 379 -6.09 30.53 -5.71
C ALA A 379 -4.90 29.67 -5.26
N PHE A 380 -4.00 29.31 -6.18
CA PHE A 380 -2.73 28.63 -5.84
C PHE A 380 -1.88 29.46 -4.88
N CYS A 381 -1.69 30.74 -5.16
CA CYS A 381 -0.89 31.62 -4.30
C CYS A 381 -1.54 31.82 -2.93
N GLN A 382 -2.87 31.91 -2.86
CA GLN A 382 -3.61 31.97 -1.60
C GLN A 382 -3.43 30.68 -0.78
N ALA A 383 -3.47 29.52 -1.44
CA ALA A 383 -3.24 28.22 -0.80
C ALA A 383 -1.79 28.02 -0.34
N ALA A 384 -0.81 28.58 -1.06
CA ALA A 384 0.58 28.61 -0.62
C ALA A 384 0.78 29.56 0.57
N ALA A 385 0.19 30.75 0.53
CA ALA A 385 0.27 31.72 1.63
C ALA A 385 -0.32 31.16 2.94
N SER A 386 -1.45 30.43 2.87
CA SER A 386 -2.06 29.80 4.05
C SER A 386 -1.20 28.69 4.67
N ARG A 387 -0.24 28.15 3.92
CA ARG A 387 0.78 27.19 4.38
C ARG A 387 2.06 27.87 4.88
N GLY A 388 2.14 29.21 4.82
CA GLY A 388 3.32 29.99 5.16
C GLY A 388 4.41 29.99 4.08
N TRP A 389 4.09 29.56 2.86
CA TRP A 389 5.03 29.62 1.74
C TRP A 389 5.14 31.03 1.18
N THR A 390 6.35 31.37 0.74
CA THR A 390 6.74 32.71 0.28
C THR A 390 7.02 32.76 -1.22
N TYR A 391 7.05 31.62 -1.90
CA TYR A 391 7.17 31.54 -3.35
C TYR A 391 6.46 30.32 -3.95
N LEU A 392 6.14 30.41 -5.24
CA LEU A 392 5.62 29.33 -6.07
C LEU A 392 6.23 29.41 -7.48
N GLY A 393 6.60 28.27 -8.05
CA GLY A 393 6.92 28.12 -9.47
C GLY A 393 5.72 27.61 -10.24
N LEU A 394 5.19 28.43 -11.14
CA LEU A 394 4.04 28.09 -11.97
C LEU A 394 4.51 27.63 -13.35
N VAL A 395 4.09 26.42 -13.73
CA VAL A 395 4.28 25.79 -15.03
C VAL A 395 2.95 25.78 -15.76
N ASP A 396 2.96 26.18 -17.03
CA ASP A 396 1.74 26.23 -17.83
C ASP A 396 1.23 24.82 -18.12
N GLN A 397 -0.06 24.54 -17.89
CA GLN A 397 -0.63 23.23 -18.23
C GLN A 397 -0.52 22.90 -19.72
N ALA A 398 -0.50 23.89 -20.61
CA ALA A 398 -0.29 23.69 -22.05
C ALA A 398 1.19 23.48 -22.42
N SER A 399 2.16 23.71 -21.53
CA SER A 399 3.58 23.39 -21.82
C SER A 399 3.81 21.88 -21.96
N ARG A 400 3.03 21.06 -21.24
CA ARG A 400 2.97 19.59 -21.44
C ARG A 400 2.57 19.21 -22.87
N LEU A 401 1.80 20.06 -23.57
CA LEU A 401 1.35 19.85 -24.95
C LEU A 401 2.35 20.34 -26.00
N VAL A 402 3.20 21.34 -25.69
CA VAL A 402 4.27 21.81 -26.60
C VAL A 402 5.26 20.69 -26.90
N SER A 403 5.51 19.81 -25.93
CA SER A 403 6.43 18.68 -26.05
C SER A 403 5.88 17.46 -26.80
N ALA A 404 4.55 17.36 -27.00
CA ALA A 404 3.93 16.19 -27.63
C ALA A 404 3.21 16.49 -28.96
N ASN A 405 2.63 17.68 -29.14
CA ASN A 405 1.69 17.97 -30.24
C ASN A 405 1.84 19.37 -30.88
N GLY A 406 2.98 20.06 -30.71
CA GLY A 406 3.24 21.30 -31.44
C GLY A 406 2.40 22.51 -30.98
N GLY A 407 2.25 22.69 -29.66
CA GLY A 407 1.69 23.94 -29.12
C GLY A 407 2.47 25.18 -29.58
N GLU A 408 1.80 26.32 -29.73
CA GLU A 408 2.42 27.56 -30.23
C GLU A 408 3.34 28.21 -29.18
N PRO A 409 4.67 28.23 -29.36
CA PRO A 409 5.58 28.83 -28.38
C PRO A 409 5.29 30.31 -28.07
N ALA A 410 4.76 31.03 -29.06
CA ALA A 410 4.34 32.42 -28.92
C ALA A 410 3.14 32.63 -27.99
N ALA A 411 2.23 31.64 -27.88
CA ALA A 411 1.12 31.70 -26.94
C ALA A 411 1.61 31.51 -25.50
N LEU A 412 2.48 30.51 -25.28
CA LEU A 412 3.09 30.25 -23.98
C LEU A 412 3.98 31.41 -23.52
N GLU A 413 4.77 32.00 -24.42
CA GLU A 413 5.57 33.18 -24.12
C GLU A 413 4.70 34.35 -23.62
N ARG A 414 3.56 34.60 -24.29
CA ARG A 414 2.59 35.63 -23.86
C ARG A 414 1.98 35.30 -22.51
N ALA A 415 1.63 34.05 -22.25
CA ALA A 415 1.08 33.61 -20.97
C ALA A 415 2.09 33.83 -19.83
N LEU A 416 3.34 33.39 -19.99
CA LEU A 416 4.42 33.58 -19.02
C LEU A 416 4.65 35.07 -18.68
N LYS A 417 4.63 35.95 -19.69
CA LYS A 417 4.81 37.40 -19.50
C LYS A 417 3.65 38.08 -18.78
N ARG A 418 2.46 37.47 -18.73
CA ARG A 418 1.29 38.02 -18.03
C ARG A 418 1.27 37.69 -16.55
N ILE A 419 2.05 36.72 -16.11
CA ILE A 419 2.11 36.30 -14.71
C ILE A 419 2.83 37.38 -13.91
N PRO A 420 2.18 37.98 -12.90
CA PRO A 420 2.83 38.95 -12.05
C PRO A 420 3.89 38.28 -11.18
N ALA A 421 4.96 39.01 -10.86
CA ALA A 421 6.07 38.49 -10.04
C ALA A 421 5.68 38.20 -8.58
N GLU A 422 4.52 38.67 -8.13
CA GLU A 422 3.97 38.41 -6.80
C GLU A 422 2.44 38.40 -6.84
N LEU A 423 1.82 37.43 -6.15
CA LEU A 423 0.38 37.29 -5.96
C LEU A 423 0.10 36.90 -4.52
N ARG A 424 -0.85 37.59 -3.87
CA ARG A 424 -1.29 37.24 -2.50
C ARG A 424 -0.13 37.14 -1.49
N GLY A 425 0.93 37.95 -1.66
CA GLY A 425 2.13 37.92 -0.81
C GLY A 425 3.11 36.77 -1.09
N VAL A 426 2.88 36.01 -2.17
CA VAL A 426 3.72 34.90 -2.62
C VAL A 426 4.42 35.30 -3.92
N ARG A 427 5.75 35.18 -3.95
CA ARG A 427 6.53 35.46 -5.16
C ARG A 427 6.34 34.36 -6.18
N VAL A 428 6.12 34.74 -7.43
CA VAL A 428 5.84 33.80 -8.50
C VAL A 428 7.04 33.70 -9.42
N LEU A 429 7.50 32.47 -9.66
CA LEU A 429 8.50 32.12 -10.68
C LEU A 429 7.78 31.61 -11.92
N ARG A 430 8.15 32.13 -13.08
CA ARG A 430 7.69 31.66 -14.39
C ARG A 430 8.51 30.44 -14.78
N VAL A 431 7.93 29.26 -14.71
CA VAL A 431 8.65 28.01 -14.90
C VAL A 431 8.25 27.39 -16.24
N VAL A 432 9.25 26.94 -16.99
CA VAL A 432 9.03 26.18 -18.23
C VAL A 432 9.50 24.75 -18.01
N GLU A 433 8.58 23.81 -18.13
CA GLU A 433 8.89 22.39 -18.26
C GLU A 433 9.01 22.04 -19.75
N CYS A 434 10.14 21.48 -20.17
CA CYS A 434 10.39 21.03 -21.55
C CYS A 434 10.81 19.56 -21.64
N ASP A 435 10.50 18.91 -22.75
CA ASP A 435 10.98 17.54 -23.01
C ASP A 435 12.48 17.50 -23.32
N ILE A 436 13.10 16.41 -22.90
CA ILE A 436 14.44 16.02 -23.35
C ILE A 436 14.28 15.20 -24.61
N THR A 437 14.75 15.67 -25.76
CA THR A 437 14.63 14.93 -27.03
C THR A 437 15.39 13.61 -26.99
N PRO A 438 15.12 12.64 -27.88
CA PRO A 438 15.88 11.38 -27.96
C PRO A 438 17.39 11.59 -28.12
N GLU A 439 17.81 12.69 -28.75
CA GLU A 439 19.20 13.08 -28.94
C GLU A 439 19.83 13.75 -27.71
N GLY A 440 19.04 14.03 -26.66
CA GLY A 440 19.46 14.64 -25.41
C GLY A 440 19.49 16.17 -25.40
N ALA A 441 18.83 16.83 -26.36
CA ALA A 441 18.66 18.28 -26.35
C ALA A 441 17.39 18.68 -25.57
N LEU A 442 17.31 19.93 -25.10
CA LEU A 442 16.05 20.47 -24.55
C LEU A 442 15.16 20.94 -25.69
N ALA A 443 13.90 20.51 -25.70
CA ALA A 443 12.86 21.04 -26.58
C ALA A 443 12.41 22.44 -26.12
N LEU A 444 13.36 23.39 -26.10
CA LEU A 444 13.20 24.73 -25.53
C LEU A 444 13.54 25.81 -26.58
N PRO A 445 12.53 26.40 -27.24
CA PRO A 445 12.70 27.57 -28.10
C PRO A 445 13.36 28.75 -27.37
N GLU A 446 14.15 29.55 -28.09
CA GLU A 446 14.90 30.68 -27.51
C GLU A 446 14.00 31.73 -26.85
N THR A 447 12.82 31.99 -27.43
CA THR A 447 11.87 32.94 -26.84
C THR A 447 11.36 32.50 -25.47
N LEU A 448 11.11 31.19 -25.29
CA LEU A 448 10.72 30.62 -24.00
C LEU A 448 11.90 30.57 -23.03
N ARG A 449 13.10 30.28 -23.53
CA ARG A 449 14.35 30.33 -22.74
C ARG A 449 14.57 31.70 -22.10
N GLN A 450 14.28 32.78 -22.82
CA GLN A 450 14.40 34.16 -22.32
C GLN A 450 13.27 34.58 -21.39
N ALA A 451 12.07 34.02 -21.58
CA ALA A 451 10.90 34.34 -20.77
C ALA A 451 10.85 33.60 -19.42
N ALA A 452 11.48 32.43 -19.33
CA ALA A 452 11.49 31.59 -18.14
C ALA A 452 12.41 32.14 -17.03
N ASP A 453 11.93 32.11 -15.78
CA ASP A 453 12.78 32.28 -14.60
C ASP A 453 13.51 30.98 -14.25
N VAL A 454 12.87 29.83 -14.51
CA VAL A 454 13.40 28.48 -14.24
C VAL A 454 13.05 27.56 -15.39
N VAL A 455 14.03 26.78 -15.84
CA VAL A 455 13.82 25.68 -16.80
C VAL A 455 13.93 24.36 -16.07
N ILE A 456 12.87 23.56 -16.21
CA ILE A 456 12.76 22.18 -15.76
C ILE A 456 12.72 21.30 -17.01
N ALA A 457 13.35 20.13 -16.97
CA ALA A 457 13.26 19.18 -18.07
C ALA A 457 13.02 17.76 -17.57
N ALA A 458 12.24 17.00 -18.32
CA ALA A 458 11.95 15.60 -18.07
C ALA A 458 11.87 14.81 -19.39
N VAL A 459 11.96 13.49 -19.28
CA VAL A 459 11.79 12.57 -20.41
C VAL A 459 10.33 12.17 -20.53
N HIS A 460 9.69 12.48 -21.66
CA HIS A 460 8.28 12.15 -21.93
C HIS A 460 8.06 11.11 -23.01
N SER A 461 9.13 10.75 -23.74
CA SER A 461 9.05 9.89 -24.92
C SER A 461 10.21 8.90 -24.98
N ARG A 462 10.09 7.88 -25.85
CA ARG A 462 11.14 6.88 -26.12
C ARG A 462 11.63 6.20 -24.85
N PHE A 463 10.68 5.63 -24.10
CA PHE A 463 10.95 4.88 -22.86
C PHE A 463 11.53 3.48 -23.12
N ASP A 464 11.60 3.06 -24.38
CA ASP A 464 12.09 1.78 -24.88
C ASP A 464 13.61 1.76 -25.16
N LEU A 465 14.30 2.88 -24.99
CA LEU A 465 15.76 2.96 -25.18
C LEU A 465 16.50 2.07 -24.17
N SER A 466 17.67 1.57 -24.59
CA SER A 466 18.54 0.82 -23.66
C SER A 466 19.03 1.72 -22.52
N ARG A 467 19.41 1.10 -21.40
CA ARG A 467 19.98 1.79 -20.23
C ARG A 467 21.05 2.82 -20.60
N ASP A 468 21.99 2.42 -21.45
CA ASP A 468 23.12 3.25 -21.83
C ASP A 468 22.71 4.41 -22.74
N GLU A 469 21.79 4.18 -23.68
CA GLU A 469 21.27 5.23 -24.55
C GLU A 469 20.48 6.27 -23.76
N GLN A 470 19.59 5.80 -22.87
CA GLN A 470 18.78 6.66 -22.04
C GLN A 470 19.61 7.44 -21.02
N THR A 471 20.64 6.80 -20.44
CA THR A 471 21.61 7.49 -19.58
C THR A 471 22.37 8.57 -20.35
N ARG A 472 22.87 8.29 -21.57
CA ARG A 472 23.55 9.28 -22.41
C ARG A 472 22.65 10.45 -22.80
N ARG A 473 21.39 10.16 -23.16
CA ARG A 473 20.35 11.17 -23.47
C ARG A 473 20.19 12.14 -22.30
N THR A 474 19.99 11.61 -21.09
CA THR A 474 19.82 12.43 -19.88
C THR A 474 21.09 13.20 -19.54
N LEU A 475 22.27 12.56 -19.60
CA LEU A 475 23.55 13.23 -19.33
C LEU A 475 23.83 14.38 -20.29
N ARG A 476 23.43 14.26 -21.57
CA ARG A 476 23.57 15.34 -22.54
C ARG A 476 22.64 16.51 -22.24
N ALA A 477 21.41 16.26 -21.78
CA ALA A 477 20.48 17.31 -21.38
C ALA A 477 21.01 18.14 -20.20
N LEU A 478 21.72 17.49 -19.26
CA LEU A 478 22.37 18.16 -18.13
C LEU A 478 23.46 19.16 -18.54
N GLN A 479 23.96 19.11 -19.78
CA GLN A 479 24.96 20.06 -20.28
C GLN A 479 24.33 21.37 -20.78
N ASP A 480 23.00 21.45 -20.92
CA ASP A 480 22.34 22.69 -21.34
C ASP A 480 22.38 23.74 -20.21
N PRO A 481 22.96 24.93 -20.43
CA PRO A 481 23.16 25.94 -19.40
C PRO A 481 21.87 26.59 -18.89
N ALA A 482 20.72 26.38 -19.52
CA ALA A 482 19.44 26.84 -18.98
C ALA A 482 18.82 25.84 -18.01
N LEU A 483 19.14 24.55 -18.09
CA LEU A 483 18.54 23.55 -17.22
C LEU A 483 18.88 23.84 -15.75
N ARG A 484 17.87 23.80 -14.88
CA ARG A 484 18.06 23.96 -13.43
C ARG A 484 17.57 22.77 -12.65
N ILE A 485 16.50 22.12 -13.09
CA ILE A 485 15.92 20.98 -12.38
C ILE A 485 15.64 19.88 -13.39
N LEU A 486 16.18 18.69 -13.15
CA LEU A 486 15.82 17.47 -13.85
C LEU A 486 14.61 16.86 -13.13
N ALA A 487 13.43 17.00 -13.74
CA ALA A 487 12.16 16.50 -13.23
C ALA A 487 11.99 15.02 -13.50
N GLN A 488 11.43 14.30 -12.51
CA GLN A 488 11.11 12.87 -12.56
C GLN A 488 12.15 12.04 -13.36
N PRO A 489 13.44 12.03 -12.97
CA PRO A 489 14.52 11.52 -13.80
C PRO A 489 14.46 10.02 -14.07
N SER A 490 13.67 9.27 -13.31
CA SER A 490 13.47 7.84 -13.51
C SER A 490 12.13 7.53 -14.20
N ARG A 491 11.14 8.43 -14.12
CA ARG A 491 9.75 8.26 -14.57
C ARG A 491 9.10 6.95 -14.09
N ARG A 492 9.55 6.41 -12.95
CA ARG A 492 9.02 5.16 -12.38
C ARG A 492 7.53 5.26 -12.08
N LEU A 493 6.89 4.09 -12.05
CA LEU A 493 5.56 3.89 -11.49
C LEU A 493 5.70 2.96 -10.29
N VAL A 494 5.21 3.39 -9.13
CA VAL A 494 5.47 2.76 -7.83
C VAL A 494 4.90 1.32 -7.74
N VAL A 495 3.83 1.02 -8.47
CA VAL A 495 3.09 -0.27 -8.39
C VAL A 495 2.97 -0.97 -9.75
N ARG A 496 3.69 -0.53 -10.78
CA ARG A 496 3.74 -1.20 -12.10
C ARG A 496 5.17 -1.53 -12.49
N ASP A 497 5.33 -2.51 -13.38
CA ASP A 497 6.64 -2.93 -13.89
C ASP A 497 7.38 -1.78 -14.60
N ALA A 498 8.69 -2.00 -14.73
CA ALA A 498 9.79 -1.05 -14.69
C ALA A 498 9.63 0.27 -15.49
N PRO A 499 10.24 1.37 -14.97
CA PRO A 499 10.49 2.57 -15.78
C PRO A 499 11.23 2.23 -17.07
N TYR A 500 11.45 3.25 -17.91
CA TYR A 500 12.57 3.13 -18.85
C TYR A 500 13.86 2.85 -18.09
N ASP A 501 14.75 2.07 -18.69
CA ASP A 501 15.99 1.69 -18.02
C ASP A 501 16.96 2.90 -18.05
N VAL A 502 17.43 3.36 -16.90
CA VAL A 502 18.36 4.49 -16.77
C VAL A 502 19.28 4.28 -15.57
N ASP A 503 20.55 4.64 -15.73
CA ASP A 503 21.50 4.62 -14.62
C ASP A 503 21.38 5.88 -13.77
N MET A 504 20.50 5.83 -12.77
CA MET A 504 20.30 6.92 -11.82
C MET A 504 21.58 7.35 -11.10
N GLY A 505 22.51 6.41 -10.88
CA GLY A 505 23.78 6.74 -10.25
C GLY A 505 24.67 7.64 -11.12
N GLN A 506 24.72 7.37 -12.42
CA GLN A 506 25.41 8.24 -13.38
C GLN A 506 24.68 9.56 -13.56
N VAL A 507 23.35 9.54 -13.69
CA VAL A 507 22.54 10.76 -13.85
C VAL A 507 22.71 11.71 -12.66
N ILE A 508 22.62 11.22 -11.41
CA ILE A 508 22.78 12.03 -10.21
C ILE A 508 24.19 12.63 -10.13
N ARG A 509 25.24 11.86 -10.40
CA ARG A 509 26.61 12.40 -10.44
C ARG A 509 26.81 13.41 -11.56
N GLY A 510 26.19 13.19 -12.72
CA GLY A 510 26.17 14.15 -13.82
C GLY A 510 25.49 15.45 -13.43
N ALA A 511 24.37 15.38 -12.69
CA ALA A 511 23.64 16.55 -12.22
C ALA A 511 24.47 17.37 -11.23
N ALA A 512 25.24 16.70 -10.36
CA ALA A 512 26.20 17.35 -9.46
C ALA A 512 27.24 18.17 -10.25
N ALA A 513 27.84 17.55 -11.27
CA ALA A 513 28.86 18.19 -12.10
C ALA A 513 28.30 19.37 -12.93
N ALA A 514 27.04 19.27 -13.36
CA ALA A 514 26.34 20.30 -14.12
C ALA A 514 25.76 21.44 -13.26
N GLY A 515 25.72 21.29 -11.94
CA GLY A 515 25.03 22.24 -11.06
C GLY A 515 23.50 22.24 -11.24
N VAL A 516 22.94 21.10 -11.66
CA VAL A 516 21.51 20.88 -11.87
C VAL A 516 20.94 20.13 -10.67
N ALA A 517 19.77 20.55 -10.17
CA ALA A 517 19.05 19.85 -9.12
C ALA A 517 18.29 18.65 -9.68
N VAL A 518 18.02 17.65 -8.84
CA VAL A 518 17.11 16.55 -9.17
C VAL A 518 15.80 16.70 -8.41
N GLU A 519 14.70 16.32 -9.05
CA GLU A 519 13.38 16.40 -8.45
C GLU A 519 13.02 15.15 -7.63
N ILE A 520 12.35 15.36 -6.51
CA ILE A 520 11.48 14.38 -5.86
C ILE A 520 10.04 14.86 -6.05
N SER A 521 9.37 14.26 -7.02
CA SER A 521 7.96 14.43 -7.32
C SER A 521 7.10 13.74 -6.27
N ALA A 522 6.01 14.38 -5.88
CA ALA A 522 4.97 13.81 -5.04
C ALA A 522 3.84 13.15 -5.83
N ASP A 523 3.95 13.04 -7.17
CA ASP A 523 2.96 12.35 -8.02
C ASP A 523 2.61 11.00 -7.38
N PRO A 524 1.33 10.79 -7.01
CA PRO A 524 0.88 9.58 -6.33
C PRO A 524 1.24 8.27 -7.01
N ALA A 525 1.40 8.29 -8.34
CA ALA A 525 1.78 7.13 -9.13
C ALA A 525 3.29 6.88 -9.16
N ARG A 526 4.13 7.89 -8.88
CA ARG A 526 5.58 7.88 -9.16
C ARG A 526 6.47 8.01 -7.94
N LEU A 527 6.20 9.01 -7.08
CA LEU A 527 7.09 9.42 -5.99
C LEU A 527 8.56 9.49 -6.43
N ASP A 528 8.87 10.12 -7.56
CA ASP A 528 10.17 9.98 -8.24
C ASP A 528 11.07 11.21 -8.02
N ILE A 529 12.27 11.13 -7.47
CA ILE A 529 13.06 9.93 -7.12
C ILE A 529 12.73 9.31 -5.75
N GLY A 530 13.05 8.02 -5.61
CA GLY A 530 12.88 7.29 -4.35
C GLY A 530 13.90 7.65 -3.27
N ASP A 531 13.75 7.04 -2.09
CA ASP A 531 14.59 7.31 -0.92
C ASP A 531 16.09 6.97 -1.14
N LEU A 532 16.40 5.88 -1.85
CA LEU A 532 17.76 5.47 -2.15
C LEU A 532 18.47 6.44 -3.09
N ASP A 533 17.79 6.89 -4.14
CA ASP A 533 18.34 7.87 -5.08
C ASP A 533 18.43 9.26 -4.41
N SER A 534 17.47 9.61 -3.56
CA SER A 534 17.53 10.81 -2.71
C SER A 534 18.78 10.79 -1.82
N ARG A 535 19.09 9.62 -1.23
CA ARG A 535 20.29 9.43 -0.42
C ARG A 535 21.56 9.60 -1.25
N LEU A 536 21.57 9.08 -2.48
CA LEU A 536 22.68 9.26 -3.40
C LEU A 536 22.86 10.73 -3.82
N ALA A 537 21.77 11.46 -4.07
CA ALA A 537 21.80 12.89 -4.36
C ALA A 537 22.45 13.69 -3.22
N ARG A 538 22.07 13.38 -1.97
CA ARG A 538 22.72 13.94 -0.77
C ARG A 538 24.22 13.66 -0.75
N GLU A 539 24.63 12.42 -0.99
CA GLU A 539 26.05 12.01 -0.94
C GLU A 539 26.87 12.62 -2.07
N ALA A 540 26.28 12.82 -3.24
CA ALA A 540 26.88 13.49 -4.39
C ALA A 540 26.87 15.03 -4.29
N GLY A 541 26.22 15.60 -3.27
CA GLY A 541 26.10 17.06 -3.11
C GLY A 541 25.13 17.73 -4.08
N VAL A 542 24.20 16.96 -4.66
CA VAL A 542 23.18 17.46 -5.60
C VAL A 542 22.04 18.10 -4.81
N PRO A 543 21.68 19.37 -5.08
CA PRO A 543 20.48 19.95 -4.52
C PRO A 543 19.23 19.21 -5.01
N VAL A 544 18.23 19.09 -4.14
CA VAL A 544 16.97 18.42 -4.46
C VAL A 544 15.82 19.42 -4.48
N SER A 545 14.97 19.32 -5.48
CA SER A 545 13.69 20.04 -5.53
C SER A 545 12.56 19.09 -5.19
N LEU A 546 11.75 19.41 -4.19
CA LEU A 546 10.49 18.72 -3.92
C LEU A 546 9.41 19.37 -4.77
N SER A 547 8.51 18.59 -5.34
CA SER A 547 7.35 19.11 -6.05
C SER A 547 6.10 18.27 -5.78
N CYS A 548 4.94 18.91 -5.81
CA CYS A 548 3.66 18.22 -5.82
C CYS A 548 3.08 18.03 -7.23
N GLU A 549 3.57 18.77 -8.23
CA GLU A 549 3.01 18.81 -9.59
C GLU A 549 1.50 19.06 -9.60
N ALA A 550 1.04 19.80 -8.59
CA ALA A 550 -0.36 20.09 -8.34
C ALA A 550 -1.06 20.66 -9.57
N THR A 551 -2.28 20.21 -9.83
CA THR A 551 -3.18 20.78 -10.83
C THR A 551 -4.37 21.49 -10.19
N SER A 552 -4.53 21.35 -8.87
CA SER A 552 -5.45 22.12 -8.03
C SER A 552 -4.78 22.65 -6.75
N PRO A 553 -5.28 23.75 -6.13
CA PRO A 553 -4.70 24.28 -4.89
C PRO A 553 -4.69 23.30 -3.70
N GLU A 554 -5.61 22.33 -3.68
CA GLU A 554 -5.69 21.28 -2.67
C GLU A 554 -4.47 20.35 -2.73
N ASP A 555 -4.02 20.02 -3.95
CA ASP A 555 -2.90 19.11 -4.22
C ASP A 555 -1.56 19.63 -3.67
N LEU A 556 -1.44 20.93 -3.34
CA LEU A 556 -0.26 21.48 -2.65
C LEU A 556 0.03 20.75 -1.33
N ALA A 557 -0.96 20.07 -0.73
CA ALA A 557 -0.76 19.25 0.46
C ALA A 557 0.10 17.98 0.19
N ASP A 558 0.17 17.53 -1.07
CA ASP A 558 0.86 16.29 -1.46
C ASP A 558 2.37 16.42 -1.43
N LEU A 559 2.92 17.64 -1.39
CA LEU A 559 4.36 17.89 -1.21
C LEU A 559 4.94 17.14 0.01
N ASN A 560 4.10 16.83 1.00
CA ASN A 560 4.46 16.00 2.15
C ASN A 560 4.93 14.60 1.76
N PHE A 561 4.46 14.00 0.67
CA PHE A 561 4.91 12.68 0.22
C PHE A 561 6.33 12.72 -0.37
N ALA A 562 6.65 13.77 -1.13
CA ALA A 562 8.03 14.04 -1.56
C ALA A 562 8.95 14.33 -0.36
N LEU A 563 8.46 15.11 0.62
CA LEU A 563 9.18 15.35 1.87
C LEU A 563 9.49 14.05 2.64
N LEU A 564 8.56 13.08 2.66
CA LEU A 564 8.81 11.77 3.27
C LEU A 564 9.96 11.04 2.56
N GLN A 565 10.01 11.04 1.23
CA GLN A 565 11.12 10.41 0.50
C GLN A 565 12.45 11.14 0.76
N ALA A 566 12.44 12.47 0.80
CA ALA A 566 13.61 13.27 1.16
C ALA A 566 14.13 12.92 2.57
N ARG A 567 13.24 12.81 3.56
CA ARG A 567 13.57 12.44 4.93
C ARG A 567 14.16 11.03 5.01
N ARG A 568 13.58 10.07 4.28
CA ARG A 568 14.11 8.70 4.15
C ARG A 568 15.46 8.64 3.43
N GLY A 569 15.72 9.59 2.53
CA GLY A 569 17.02 9.85 1.90
C GLY A 569 18.03 10.56 2.82
N TRP A 570 17.66 10.85 4.07
CA TRP A 570 18.46 11.58 5.07
C TRP A 570 18.73 13.04 4.70
N LEU A 571 17.87 13.64 3.87
CA LEU A 571 18.02 15.04 3.51
C LEU A 571 17.73 15.94 4.73
N GLU A 572 18.65 16.87 4.94
CA GLU A 572 18.51 18.03 5.83
C GLU A 572 18.09 19.25 5.00
N ALA A 573 17.53 20.30 5.62
CA ALA A 573 17.00 21.48 4.94
C ALA A 573 17.98 22.10 3.91
N ARG A 574 19.29 22.13 4.21
CA ARG A 574 20.32 22.66 3.30
C ARG A 574 20.43 21.94 1.95
N HIS A 575 19.96 20.70 1.85
CA HIS A 575 19.98 19.93 0.60
C HIS A 575 18.75 20.21 -0.28
N VAL A 576 17.72 20.88 0.26
CA VAL A 576 16.41 21.03 -0.40
C VAL A 576 16.22 22.47 -0.86
N LEU A 577 15.98 22.68 -2.16
CA LEU A 577 15.74 24.01 -2.74
C LEU A 577 14.52 24.69 -2.14
N ASN A 578 13.46 23.94 -1.87
CA ASN A 578 12.21 24.39 -1.27
C ASN A 578 12.38 24.95 0.15
N ALA A 579 13.50 24.68 0.83
CA ALA A 579 13.77 25.20 2.17
C ALA A 579 14.57 26.52 2.15
N ARG A 580 15.08 26.93 0.99
CA ARG A 580 15.96 28.09 0.87
C ARG A 580 15.18 29.40 1.00
N PRO A 581 15.70 30.37 1.78
CA PRO A 581 15.20 31.74 1.72
C PRO A 581 15.26 32.28 0.28
N TRP A 582 14.33 33.19 -0.06
CA TRP A 582 14.20 33.73 -1.41
C TRP A 582 15.53 34.23 -2.03
N PRO A 583 16.39 35.01 -1.33
CA PRO A 583 17.65 35.47 -1.92
C PRO A 583 18.60 34.32 -2.30
N GLU A 584 18.66 33.28 -1.47
CA GLU A 584 19.51 32.10 -1.72
C GLU A 584 18.97 31.25 -2.87
N LEU A 585 17.65 31.07 -2.94
CA LEU A 585 16.99 30.37 -4.04
C LEU A 585 17.28 31.05 -5.37
N VAL A 586 16.99 32.35 -5.47
CA VAL A 586 17.20 33.13 -6.70
C VAL A 586 18.68 33.18 -7.08
N SER A 587 19.58 33.34 -6.09
CA SER A 587 21.02 33.30 -6.35
C SER A 587 21.45 31.95 -6.94
N TRP A 588 20.91 30.84 -6.44
CA TRP A 588 21.23 29.52 -6.98
C TRP A 588 20.66 29.31 -8.38
N LEU A 589 19.40 29.68 -8.61
CA LEU A 589 18.75 29.61 -9.92
C LEU A 589 19.50 30.44 -10.98
N ARG A 590 20.16 31.54 -10.58
CA ARG A 590 21.00 32.35 -11.48
C ARG A 590 22.45 31.87 -11.58
N GLY A 591 22.96 31.21 -10.52
CA GLY A 591 24.39 30.95 -10.30
C GLY A 591 25.04 29.92 -11.23
N ALA A 592 24.29 28.96 -11.77
CA ALA A 592 24.83 27.99 -12.75
C ALA A 592 25.17 28.62 -14.12
N ALA A 593 24.73 29.86 -14.38
CA ALA A 593 25.03 30.58 -15.62
C ALA A 593 26.43 31.27 -15.63
N ARG A 594 27.25 31.18 -14.58
CA ARG A 594 28.48 31.99 -14.45
C ARG A 594 29.76 31.16 -14.30
N GLY A 595 30.18 30.58 -15.42
CA GLY A 595 31.59 30.48 -15.76
C GLY A 595 31.98 31.53 -16.82
N ARG A 596 31.97 32.84 -16.49
CA ARG A 596 32.73 33.96 -17.13
C ARG A 596 32.36 35.35 -16.55
N PRO A 597 33.20 36.40 -16.73
CA PRO A 597 33.58 37.36 -15.69
C PRO A 597 32.55 38.46 -15.45
N VAL A 598 32.54 38.95 -14.21
CA VAL A 598 31.75 40.10 -13.77
C VAL A 598 32.38 41.38 -14.32
N SER A 599 31.77 41.99 -15.33
CA SER A 599 31.84 43.44 -15.47
C SER A 599 30.88 44.05 -14.45
N ALA A 600 31.43 44.69 -13.43
CA ALA A 600 30.68 45.45 -12.44
C ALA A 600 29.99 46.65 -13.11
N PRO A 601 28.75 47.00 -12.74
CA PRO A 601 28.20 48.30 -13.10
C PRO A 601 28.70 49.38 -12.13
N ALA A 602 28.98 50.56 -12.69
CA ALA A 602 29.26 51.80 -12.00
C ALA A 602 28.02 52.37 -11.29
#